data_AF-A0A497SUR0-F1
#
_entry.id   AF-A0A497SUR0-F1
#
_cell.length_a   1.000
_cell.length_b   1.000
_cell.length_c   1.000
_cell.angle_alpha   90.00
_cell.angle_beta   90.00
_cell.angle_gamma   90.00
#
_symmetry.space_group_name_H-M   'P 1'
#
loop_
_entity.id
_entity.type
_entity.pdbx_description
1 polymer ?
#
loop_
_entity_poly.entity_id
_entity_poly.type
_entity_poly.pdbx_seq_one_letter_code
_entity_poly.pdbx_strand_id
1 'polypeptide(L)'
;MFGLGEKDKEVPVSRVKELASKGVSEGDIIKILKKEGYSNVAIQKALNQTIKAKVTGAPPQKELPPPPFETSKNWEEERFLAPPPDEIPPFEPKPKYEDIDKPPVYEVSEGEEVSLESLIEEIVDEKWHDIMEVLKDFDAKYQDLNQRLENLSQRIERVEFRITKERDDIRQKIDSTAEHIHGIEARIGSIEKAFKEFLPTLTDNVRTLSTIVKKLKEEESALP
;
A
#
# COMPACT_ATOMS: atom_id res chain seq x y z
N MET A 1 21.89 38.76 -15.99
CA MET A 1 20.64 38.33 -16.65
C MET A 1 20.13 37.13 -15.88
N PHE A 2 19.01 37.28 -15.16
CA PHE A 2 18.40 36.23 -14.35
C PHE A 2 17.57 35.31 -15.24
N GLY A 3 17.87 34.01 -15.22
CA GLY A 3 17.15 32.98 -15.97
C GLY A 3 15.72 32.84 -15.47
N LEU A 4 14.79 32.95 -16.41
CA LEU A 4 13.35 32.75 -16.18
C LEU A 4 13.12 31.32 -15.70
N GLY A 5 12.43 31.21 -14.56
CA GLY A 5 12.04 29.94 -13.95
C GLY A 5 11.36 29.01 -14.94
N GLU A 6 11.99 27.86 -15.14
CA GLU A 6 11.43 26.71 -15.83
C GLU A 6 10.23 26.24 -15.00
N LYS A 7 9.03 26.68 -15.39
CA LYS A 7 7.79 26.21 -14.77
C LYS A 7 7.72 24.72 -14.99
N ASP A 8 7.87 23.94 -13.93
CA ASP A 8 7.67 22.50 -13.89
C ASP A 8 6.34 22.17 -14.58
N LYS A 9 6.42 21.67 -15.82
CA LYS A 9 5.26 21.11 -16.50
C LYS A 9 4.89 19.84 -15.75
N GLU A 10 3.83 19.89 -14.96
CA GLU A 10 3.29 18.70 -14.33
C GLU A 10 2.84 17.71 -15.42
N VAL A 11 3.24 16.45 -15.26
CA VAL A 11 2.87 15.37 -16.18
C VAL A 11 1.39 15.04 -15.99
N PRO A 12 0.56 15.05 -17.05
CA PRO A 12 -0.81 14.60 -16.95
C PRO A 12 -0.88 13.10 -16.62
N VAL A 13 -1.56 12.75 -15.52
CA VAL A 13 -1.79 11.35 -15.10
C VAL A 13 -2.44 10.52 -16.22
N SER A 14 -3.28 11.16 -17.04
CA SER A 14 -3.91 10.56 -18.22
C SER A 14 -2.89 10.01 -19.22
N ARG A 15 -1.75 10.68 -19.40
CA ARG A 15 -0.70 10.27 -20.34
C ARG A 15 0.05 9.02 -19.86
N VAL A 16 0.35 8.97 -18.57
CA VAL A 16 0.95 7.79 -17.94
C VAL A 16 0.02 6.59 -18.04
N LYS A 17 -1.28 6.79 -17.78
CA LYS A 17 -2.32 5.75 -17.91
C LYS A 17 -2.45 5.26 -19.35
N GLU A 18 -2.36 6.15 -20.34
CA GLU A 18 -2.39 5.78 -21.75
C GLU A 18 -1.21 4.88 -22.13
N LEU A 19 0.02 5.27 -21.77
CA LEU A 19 1.22 4.49 -22.06
C LEU A 19 1.23 3.13 -21.32
N ALA A 20 0.78 3.12 -20.07
CA ALA A 20 0.63 1.88 -19.31
C ALA A 20 -0.44 0.95 -19.92
N SER A 21 -1.55 1.50 -20.45
CA SER A 21 -2.58 0.70 -21.13
C SER A 21 -2.11 0.12 -22.46
N LYS A 22 -1.09 0.71 -23.09
CA LYS A 22 -0.42 0.21 -24.29
C LYS A 22 0.60 -0.91 -24.00
N GLY A 23 0.76 -1.31 -22.74
CA GLY A 23 1.71 -2.36 -22.33
C GLY A 23 3.17 -1.91 -22.31
N VAL A 24 3.43 -0.60 -22.31
CA VAL A 24 4.79 -0.05 -22.22
C VAL A 24 5.33 -0.27 -20.81
N SER A 25 6.59 -0.72 -20.71
CA SER A 25 7.26 -0.91 -19.42
C SER A 25 7.45 0.42 -18.69
N GLU A 26 7.44 0.41 -17.36
CA GLU A 26 7.61 1.63 -16.54
C GLU A 26 8.91 2.38 -16.89
N GLY A 27 10.01 1.66 -17.11
CA GLY A 27 11.28 2.24 -17.51
C GLY A 27 11.22 2.96 -18.86
N ASP A 28 10.43 2.45 -19.81
CA ASP A 28 10.25 3.07 -21.12
C ASP A 28 9.28 4.26 -21.07
N ILE A 29 8.26 4.21 -20.20
CA ILE A 29 7.37 5.34 -19.91
C ILE A 29 8.20 6.53 -19.41
N ILE A 30 9.15 6.30 -18.50
CA ILE A 30 10.04 7.35 -17.97
C ILE A 30 10.90 7.95 -19.09
N LYS A 31 11.46 7.14 -19.99
CA LYS A 31 12.26 7.63 -21.12
C LYS A 31 11.45 8.48 -22.09
N ILE A 32 10.23 8.04 -22.43
CA ILE A 32 9.31 8.77 -23.33
C ILE A 32 8.95 10.13 -22.72
N LEU A 33 8.58 10.17 -21.44
CA LEU A 33 8.20 11.42 -20.76
C LEU A 33 9.39 12.36 -20.54
N LYS A 34 10.59 11.84 -20.28
CA LYS A 34 11.80 12.65 -20.26
C LYS A 34 12.08 13.29 -21.62
N LYS A 35 11.88 12.53 -22.72
CA LYS A 35 12.03 13.03 -24.10
C LYS A 35 10.98 14.09 -24.45
N GLU A 36 9.79 14.01 -23.86
CA GLU A 36 8.72 15.02 -23.98
C GLU A 36 8.97 16.28 -23.11
N GLY A 37 10.07 16.30 -22.32
CA GLY A 37 10.51 17.47 -21.56
C GLY A 37 9.92 17.58 -20.16
N TYR A 38 9.45 16.47 -19.59
CA TYR A 38 8.92 16.46 -18.22
C TYR A 38 10.02 16.20 -17.17
N SER A 39 9.90 16.83 -16.00
CA SER A 39 10.85 16.64 -14.90
C SER A 39 10.69 15.26 -14.25
N ASN A 40 11.81 14.69 -13.78
CA ASN A 40 11.83 13.35 -13.19
C ASN A 40 10.89 13.25 -11.97
N VAL A 41 10.77 14.34 -11.21
CA VAL A 41 9.87 14.45 -10.06
C VAL A 41 8.40 14.41 -10.49
N ALA A 42 8.03 15.13 -11.55
CA ALA A 42 6.66 15.12 -12.08
C ALA A 42 6.27 13.74 -12.64
N ILE A 43 7.22 13.04 -13.28
CA ILE A 43 7.01 11.69 -13.82
C ILE A 43 6.71 10.69 -12.69
N GLN A 44 7.54 10.67 -11.65
CA GLN A 44 7.34 9.75 -10.51
C GLN A 44 6.03 10.02 -9.77
N LYS A 45 5.68 11.30 -9.58
CA LYS A 45 4.40 11.71 -8.96
C LYS A 45 3.20 11.19 -9.75
N ALA A 46 3.20 11.36 -11.08
CA ALA A 46 2.11 10.90 -11.94
C ALA A 46 2.01 9.37 -12.01
N LEU A 47 3.14 8.67 -11.96
CA LEU A 47 3.19 7.21 -11.94
C LEU A 47 2.61 6.63 -10.64
N ASN A 48 3.04 7.15 -9.48
CA ASN A 48 2.51 6.76 -8.19
C ASN A 48 1.00 7.01 -8.07
N GLN A 49 0.51 8.12 -8.61
CA GLN A 49 -0.92 8.42 -8.67
C GLN A 49 -1.69 7.42 -9.53
N THR A 50 -1.11 6.99 -10.65
CA THR A 50 -1.74 6.01 -11.56
C THR A 50 -1.86 4.64 -10.89
N ILE A 51 -0.80 4.19 -10.20
CA ILE A 51 -0.80 2.92 -9.46
C ILE A 51 -1.84 2.97 -8.33
N LYS A 52 -1.85 4.05 -7.54
CA LYS A 52 -2.81 4.25 -6.46
C LYS A 52 -4.25 4.19 -6.97
N ALA A 53 -4.55 4.89 -8.07
CA ALA A 53 -5.89 4.91 -8.66
C ALA A 53 -6.35 3.52 -9.15
N LYS A 54 -5.43 2.68 -9.66
CA LYS A 54 -5.74 1.31 -10.11
C LYS A 54 -6.09 0.39 -8.94
N VAL A 55 -5.50 0.60 -7.76
CA VAL A 55 -5.74 -0.21 -6.56
C VAL A 55 -7.05 0.17 -5.85
N THR A 56 -7.45 1.44 -5.85
CA THR A 56 -8.69 1.90 -5.19
C THR A 56 -9.97 1.82 -6.05
N GLY A 57 -9.86 1.42 -7.33
CA GLY A 57 -10.98 1.49 -8.29
C GLY A 57 -11.67 0.16 -8.64
N ALA A 58 -11.30 -0.96 -8.03
CA ALA A 58 -11.92 -2.25 -8.32
C ALA A 58 -13.15 -2.49 -7.40
N PRO A 59 -14.37 -2.72 -7.94
CA PRO A 59 -15.48 -3.24 -7.14
C PRO A 59 -15.13 -4.63 -6.58
N PRO A 60 -15.72 -5.06 -5.45
CA PRO A 60 -15.39 -6.33 -4.80
C PRO A 60 -15.68 -7.48 -5.78
N GLN A 61 -14.62 -8.01 -6.39
CA GLN A 61 -14.70 -9.24 -7.16
C GLN A 61 -15.02 -10.37 -6.19
N LYS A 62 -16.16 -11.01 -6.44
CA LYS A 62 -16.54 -12.31 -5.91
C LYS A 62 -15.30 -13.20 -5.77
N GLU A 63 -15.04 -13.63 -4.54
CA GLU A 63 -13.95 -14.52 -4.16
C GLU A 63 -13.96 -15.77 -5.04
N LEU A 64 -13.15 -15.75 -6.08
CA LEU A 64 -12.60 -16.97 -6.65
C LEU A 64 -11.45 -17.39 -5.73
N PRO A 65 -11.30 -18.71 -5.47
CA PRO A 65 -10.19 -19.19 -4.67
C PRO A 65 -8.88 -18.64 -5.24
N PRO A 66 -7.97 -18.15 -4.38
CA PRO A 66 -6.72 -17.58 -4.84
C PRO A 66 -6.02 -18.63 -5.71
N PRO A 67 -5.50 -18.25 -6.89
CA PRO A 67 -4.56 -19.14 -7.59
C PRO A 67 -3.45 -19.48 -6.58
N PRO A 68 -3.01 -20.76 -6.54
CA PRO A 68 -1.93 -21.13 -5.66
C PRO A 68 -0.77 -20.16 -5.89
N PHE A 69 -0.35 -19.52 -4.81
CA PHE A 69 0.88 -18.77 -4.78
C PHE A 69 1.97 -19.74 -5.24
N GLU A 70 2.39 -19.62 -6.51
CA GLU A 70 3.69 -20.11 -6.91
C GLU A 70 4.67 -19.32 -6.07
N THR A 71 5.08 -20.00 -5.01
CA THR A 71 6.09 -19.55 -4.10
C THR A 71 7.31 -19.36 -5.00
N SER A 72 7.64 -18.13 -5.35
CA SER A 72 8.90 -17.78 -5.98
C SER A 72 10.00 -17.93 -4.93
N LYS A 73 10.20 -19.20 -4.56
CA LYS A 73 11.26 -19.73 -3.72
C LYS A 73 12.36 -20.14 -4.68
N ASN A 74 13.00 -19.16 -5.30
CA ASN A 74 14.25 -19.37 -6.01
C ASN A 74 15.02 -18.05 -6.16
N TRP A 75 15.47 -17.50 -5.02
CA TRP A 75 16.59 -16.54 -4.97
C TRP A 75 17.82 -17.14 -4.27
N GLU A 76 17.84 -18.45 -4.09
CA GLU A 76 19.06 -19.20 -3.80
C GLU A 76 19.64 -19.69 -5.13
N GLU A 77 20.92 -19.40 -5.35
CA GLU A 77 21.76 -19.85 -6.47
C GLU A 77 21.73 -19.04 -7.77
N GLU A 78 21.94 -17.72 -7.69
CA GLU A 78 23.00 -17.16 -8.53
C GLU A 78 24.32 -17.34 -7.79
N ARG A 79 24.85 -18.55 -7.91
CA ARG A 79 26.27 -18.80 -7.66
C ARG A 79 27.02 -17.84 -8.58
N PHE A 80 27.76 -16.92 -7.99
CA PHE A 80 28.88 -16.26 -8.64
C PHE A 80 29.78 -17.36 -9.23
N LEU A 81 29.61 -17.65 -10.52
CA LEU A 81 30.62 -18.32 -11.29
C LEU A 81 31.79 -17.34 -11.30
N ALA A 82 32.81 -17.64 -10.51
CA ALA A 82 34.10 -17.01 -10.65
C ALA A 82 34.49 -17.04 -12.14
N PRO A 83 35.01 -15.94 -12.69
CA PRO A 83 35.57 -15.98 -14.03
C PRO A 83 36.57 -17.15 -14.11
N PRO A 84 36.65 -17.87 -15.25
CA PRO A 84 37.65 -18.91 -15.43
C PRO A 84 39.03 -18.33 -15.09
N PRO A 85 39.91 -19.09 -14.41
CA PRO A 85 41.26 -18.63 -14.15
C PRO A 85 41.91 -18.36 -15.51
N ASP A 86 42.16 -17.09 -15.79
CA ASP A 86 43.01 -16.71 -16.91
C ASP A 86 44.34 -17.46 -16.73
N GLU A 87 44.69 -18.22 -17.77
CA GLU A 87 45.96 -18.92 -17.89
C GLU A 87 47.08 -17.91 -17.62
N ILE A 88 47.70 -18.05 -16.45
CA ILE A 88 48.91 -17.31 -16.11
C ILE A 88 49.93 -17.63 -17.21
N PRO A 89 50.38 -16.65 -18.01
CA PRO A 89 51.39 -16.90 -19.02
C PRO A 89 52.65 -17.50 -18.36
N PRO A 90 53.35 -18.42 -19.04
CA PRO A 90 54.55 -19.06 -18.50
C PRO A 90 55.54 -17.99 -18.01
N PHE A 91 55.92 -18.09 -16.74
CA PHE A 91 56.97 -17.27 -16.16
C PHE A 91 58.27 -17.56 -16.92
N GLU A 92 58.67 -16.64 -17.80
CA GLU A 92 59.98 -16.71 -18.45
C GLU A 92 61.07 -16.67 -17.36
N PRO A 93 62.08 -17.56 -17.42
CA PRO A 93 63.19 -17.53 -16.48
C PRO A 93 63.94 -16.22 -16.63
N LYS A 94 63.95 -15.44 -15.55
CA LYS A 94 64.71 -14.19 -15.42
C LYS A 94 66.16 -14.41 -15.90
N PRO A 95 66.72 -13.50 -16.71
CA PRO A 95 68.14 -13.52 -17.00
C PRO A 95 68.94 -13.39 -15.70
N LYS A 96 69.93 -14.27 -15.52
CA LYS A 96 70.98 -14.10 -14.53
C LYS A 96 71.69 -12.78 -14.84
N TYR A 97 71.47 -11.77 -14.01
CA TYR A 97 72.33 -10.61 -13.98
C TYR A 97 73.67 -11.09 -13.41
N GLU A 98 74.67 -11.15 -14.29
CA GLU A 98 76.08 -11.19 -13.92
C GLU A 98 76.42 -9.93 -13.12
N ASP A 99 77.34 -10.08 -12.17
CA ASP A 99 77.98 -9.04 -11.38
C ASP A 99 78.28 -7.80 -12.24
N ILE A 100 77.44 -6.77 -12.10
CA ILE A 100 77.76 -5.42 -12.53
C ILE A 100 78.05 -4.62 -11.27
N ASP A 101 79.26 -4.09 -11.27
CA ASP A 101 79.89 -3.25 -10.27
C ASP A 101 78.94 -2.35 -9.48
N LYS A 102 79.25 -2.28 -8.18
CA LYS A 102 78.78 -1.31 -7.19
C LYS A 102 78.33 0.01 -7.83
N PRO A 103 77.04 0.39 -7.70
CA PRO A 103 76.67 1.77 -7.93
C PRO A 103 77.33 2.66 -6.85
N PRO A 104 77.72 3.89 -7.20
CA PRO A 104 78.22 4.84 -6.21
C PRO A 104 77.14 5.09 -5.15
N VAL A 105 77.57 5.11 -3.89
CA VAL A 105 76.75 5.56 -2.77
C VAL A 105 76.42 7.02 -3.03
N TYR A 106 75.20 7.27 -3.53
CA TYR A 106 74.60 8.59 -3.47
C TYR A 106 74.13 8.76 -2.04
N GLU A 107 74.86 9.59 -1.31
CA GLU A 107 74.43 10.17 -0.04
C GLU A 107 73.18 10.99 -0.35
N VAL A 108 72.01 10.38 -0.16
CA VAL A 108 70.72 11.04 -0.28
C VAL A 108 70.65 12.02 0.88
N SER A 109 70.87 13.29 0.57
CA SER A 109 70.69 14.42 1.45
C SER A 109 69.30 14.34 2.08
N GLU A 110 69.24 14.21 3.42
CA GLU A 110 68.05 14.45 4.24
C GLU A 110 67.56 15.88 3.95
N GLY A 111 66.64 16.02 2.99
CA GLY A 111 66.12 17.30 2.57
C GLY A 111 64.74 17.11 1.97
N GLU A 112 63.71 17.25 2.82
CA GLU A 112 62.33 17.52 2.42
C GLU A 112 61.72 16.58 1.36
N GLU A 113 61.90 15.27 1.52
CA GLU A 113 60.89 14.34 1.00
C GLU A 113 59.69 14.42 1.95
N VAL A 114 58.66 15.17 1.57
CA VAL A 114 57.31 14.92 2.08
C VAL A 114 57.02 13.46 1.74
N SER A 115 57.24 12.57 2.72
CA SER A 115 57.19 11.13 2.53
C SER A 115 55.84 10.79 1.92
N LEU A 116 55.83 10.04 0.82
CA LEU A 116 54.62 9.55 0.16
C LEU A 116 53.62 8.95 1.18
N GLU A 117 54.15 8.38 2.26
CA GLU A 117 53.42 7.85 3.41
C GLU A 117 52.56 8.92 4.11
N SER A 118 53.05 10.15 4.28
CA SER A 118 52.30 11.27 4.86
C SER A 118 51.13 11.70 3.98
N LEU A 119 51.31 11.68 2.65
CA LEU A 119 50.21 12.00 1.73
C LEU A 119 49.16 10.88 1.72
N ILE A 120 49.60 9.63 1.83
CA ILE A 120 48.70 8.48 1.94
C ILE A 120 47.91 8.53 3.25
N GLU A 121 48.56 8.86 4.37
CA GLU A 121 47.91 8.96 5.69
C GLU A 121 46.85 10.06 5.70
N GLU A 122 47.14 11.24 5.14
CA GLU A 122 46.16 12.34 5.03
C GLU A 122 44.94 11.94 4.19
N ILE A 123 45.15 11.24 3.06
CA ILE A 123 44.05 10.75 2.22
C ILE A 123 43.22 9.68 2.94
N VAL A 124 43.87 8.77 3.68
CA VAL A 124 43.18 7.72 4.43
C VAL A 124 42.34 8.33 5.55
N ASP A 125 42.87 9.30 6.29
CA ASP A 125 42.15 10.00 7.35
C ASP A 125 40.96 10.79 6.81
N GLU A 126 41.12 11.49 5.68
CA GLU A 126 40.02 12.18 5.01
C GLU A 126 38.90 11.21 4.63
N LYS A 127 39.24 10.08 3.99
CA LYS A 127 38.25 9.09 3.57
C LYS A 127 37.62 8.36 4.74
N TRP A 128 38.37 8.14 5.82
CA TRP A 128 37.83 7.58 7.05
C TRP A 128 36.83 8.53 7.71
N HIS A 129 37.12 9.83 7.68
CA HIS A 129 36.18 10.86 8.16
C HIS A 129 34.87 10.85 7.37
N ASP A 130 34.95 10.83 6.02
CA ASP A 130 33.77 10.75 5.15
C ASP A 130 32.90 9.53 5.48
N ILE A 131 33.53 8.36 5.68
CA ILE A 131 32.82 7.10 6.02
C ILE A 131 32.15 7.22 7.39
N MET A 132 32.83 7.78 8.38
CA MET A 132 32.29 7.96 9.73
C MET A 132 31.09 8.92 9.73
N GLU A 133 31.12 9.96 8.89
CA GLU A 133 29.98 10.85 8.70
C GLU A 133 28.78 10.11 8.09
N VAL A 134 28.99 9.33 7.04
CA VAL A 134 27.94 8.51 6.41
C VAL A 134 27.37 7.47 7.37
N LEU A 135 28.21 6.82 8.19
CA LEU A 135 27.79 5.84 9.18
C LEU A 135 26.89 6.49 10.25
N LYS A 136 27.25 7.69 10.69
CA LYS A 136 26.46 8.47 11.66
C LYS A 136 25.10 8.86 11.08
N ASP A 137 25.07 9.31 9.84
CA ASP A 137 23.82 9.61 9.13
C ASP A 137 22.95 8.36 8.95
N PHE A 138 23.57 7.21 8.68
CA PHE A 138 22.88 5.94 8.58
C PHE A 138 22.26 5.51 9.91
N ASP A 139 23.00 5.63 11.02
CA ASP A 139 22.48 5.33 12.36
C ASP A 139 21.30 6.23 12.72
N ALA A 140 21.40 7.53 12.45
CA ALA A 140 20.30 8.47 12.68
C ALA A 140 19.05 8.11 11.87
N LYS A 141 19.20 7.73 10.59
CA LYS A 141 18.09 7.27 9.74
C LYS A 141 17.50 5.95 10.23
N TYR A 142 18.34 5.03 10.71
CA TYR A 142 17.90 3.76 11.28
C TYR A 142 17.06 3.97 12.54
N GLN A 143 17.48 4.87 13.42
CA GLN A 143 16.71 5.24 14.61
C GLN A 143 15.37 5.89 14.26
N ASP A 144 15.33 6.82 13.30
CA ASP A 144 14.07 7.42 12.80
C ASP A 144 13.14 6.35 12.20
N LEU A 145 13.69 5.42 11.41
CA LEU A 145 12.91 4.32 10.83
C LEU A 145 12.27 3.44 11.92
N ASN A 146 13.05 3.06 12.95
CA ASN A 146 12.54 2.27 14.07
C ASN A 146 11.44 3.02 14.83
N GLN A 147 11.63 4.32 15.07
CA GLN A 147 10.60 5.14 15.72
C GLN A 147 9.32 5.24 14.87
N ARG A 148 9.43 5.34 13.55
CA ARG A 148 8.28 5.31 12.63
C ARG A 148 7.59 3.96 12.62
N LEU A 149 8.34 2.86 12.66
CA LEU A 149 7.80 1.51 12.71
C LEU A 149 7.00 1.28 14.01
N GLU A 150 7.54 1.72 15.14
CA GLU A 150 6.86 1.68 16.44
C GLU A 150 5.56 2.50 16.42
N ASN A 151 5.62 3.74 15.91
CA ASN A 151 4.43 4.59 15.74
C ASN A 151 3.38 3.94 14.81
N LEU A 152 3.82 3.24 13.77
CA LEU A 152 2.92 2.54 12.85
C LEU A 152 2.27 1.32 13.51
N SER A 153 3.03 0.55 14.29
CA SER A 153 2.52 -0.55 15.11
C SER A 153 1.41 -0.08 16.05
N GLN A 154 1.65 0.98 16.81
CA GLN A 154 0.66 1.57 17.72
C GLN A 154 -0.57 2.14 17.00
N ARG A 155 -0.44 2.55 15.73
CA ARG A 155 -1.58 2.98 14.91
C ARG A 155 -2.40 1.79 14.44
N ILE A 156 -1.75 0.68 14.07
CA ILE A 156 -2.42 -0.56 13.68
C ILE A 156 -3.21 -1.10 14.87
N GLU A 157 -2.61 -1.22 16.06
CA GLU A 157 -3.31 -1.68 17.26
C GLU A 157 -4.54 -0.82 17.60
N ARG A 158 -4.42 0.51 17.49
CA ARG A 158 -5.55 1.42 17.68
C ARG A 158 -6.67 1.21 16.66
N VAL A 159 -6.32 0.90 15.40
CA VAL A 159 -7.30 0.60 14.35
C VAL A 159 -7.99 -0.73 14.64
N GLU A 160 -7.24 -1.78 14.99
CA GLU A 160 -7.79 -3.08 15.37
C GLU A 160 -8.75 -2.99 16.56
N PHE A 161 -8.38 -2.21 17.58
CA PHE A 161 -9.24 -1.96 18.73
C PHE A 161 -10.54 -1.26 18.33
N ARG A 162 -10.47 -0.22 17.48
CA ARG A 162 -11.65 0.48 16.98
C ARG A 162 -12.56 -0.42 16.17
N ILE A 163 -12.01 -1.25 15.28
CA ILE A 163 -12.76 -2.20 14.46
C ILE A 163 -13.49 -3.21 15.36
N THR A 164 -12.79 -3.76 16.36
CA THR A 164 -13.38 -4.73 17.30
C THR A 164 -14.52 -4.10 18.07
N LYS A 165 -14.31 -2.90 18.62
CA LYS A 165 -15.36 -2.15 19.35
C LYS A 165 -16.57 -1.83 18.50
N GLU A 166 -16.36 -1.41 17.25
CA GLU A 166 -17.45 -1.10 16.32
C GLU A 166 -18.23 -2.36 15.93
N ARG A 167 -17.54 -3.49 15.71
CA ARG A 167 -18.19 -4.78 15.45
C ARG A 167 -19.07 -5.20 16.63
N ASP A 168 -18.59 -5.01 17.86
CA ASP A 168 -19.33 -5.36 19.06
C ASP A 168 -20.56 -4.44 19.26
N ASP A 169 -20.44 -3.13 19.00
CA ASP A 169 -21.58 -2.19 19.00
C ASP A 169 -22.63 -2.55 17.94
N ILE A 170 -22.20 -2.91 16.72
CA ILE A 170 -23.09 -3.38 15.66
C ILE A 170 -23.82 -4.66 16.09
N ARG A 171 -23.10 -5.61 16.70
CA ARG A 171 -23.70 -6.86 17.19
C ARG A 171 -24.76 -6.57 18.26
N GLN A 172 -24.45 -5.70 19.22
CA GLN A 172 -25.40 -5.29 20.25
C GLN A 172 -26.66 -4.62 19.66
N LYS A 173 -26.50 -3.78 18.63
CA LYS A 173 -27.63 -3.16 17.92
C LYS A 173 -28.47 -4.19 17.15
N ILE A 174 -27.83 -5.19 16.54
CA ILE A 174 -28.53 -6.29 15.87
C ILE A 174 -29.34 -7.09 16.90
N ASP A 175 -28.75 -7.44 18.04
CA ASP A 175 -29.43 -8.20 19.09
C ASP A 175 -30.63 -7.40 19.66
N SER A 176 -30.46 -6.11 19.94
CA SER A 176 -31.56 -5.23 20.37
C SER A 176 -32.66 -5.09 19.30
N THR A 177 -32.28 -5.02 18.02
CA THR A 177 -33.26 -4.97 16.93
C THR A 177 -34.02 -6.30 16.81
N ALA A 178 -33.35 -7.43 17.00
CA ALA A 178 -33.99 -8.75 17.01
C ALA A 178 -35.01 -8.88 18.15
N GLU A 179 -34.67 -8.40 19.36
CA GLU A 179 -35.61 -8.32 20.49
C GLU A 179 -36.82 -7.44 20.17
N HIS A 180 -36.62 -6.28 19.56
CA HIS A 180 -37.72 -5.39 19.15
C HIS A 180 -38.63 -6.06 18.10
N ILE A 181 -38.05 -6.75 17.11
CA ILE A 181 -38.81 -7.49 16.10
C ILE A 181 -39.63 -8.59 16.76
N HIS A 182 -39.05 -9.35 17.68
CA HIS A 182 -39.78 -10.39 18.40
C HIS A 182 -40.93 -9.81 19.24
N GLY A 183 -40.72 -8.65 19.87
CA GLY A 183 -41.77 -7.91 20.56
C GLY A 183 -42.90 -7.45 19.63
N ILE A 184 -42.57 -7.02 18.40
CA ILE A 184 -43.56 -6.66 17.38
C ILE A 184 -44.33 -7.90 16.92
N GLU A 185 -43.66 -9.03 16.68
CA GLU A 185 -44.29 -10.29 16.30
C GLU A 185 -45.32 -10.74 17.34
N ALA A 186 -44.97 -10.70 18.62
CA ALA A 186 -45.90 -11.02 19.71
C ALA A 186 -47.13 -10.08 19.74
N ARG A 187 -46.92 -8.78 19.53
CA ARG A 187 -48.01 -7.80 19.46
C ARG A 187 -48.90 -8.03 18.25
N ILE A 188 -48.34 -8.25 17.07
CA ILE A 188 -49.08 -8.55 15.84
C ILE A 188 -49.90 -9.83 16.05
N GLY A 189 -49.31 -10.88 16.64
CA GLY A 189 -50.04 -12.11 16.96
C GLY A 189 -51.22 -11.86 17.92
N SER A 190 -51.06 -10.99 18.92
CA SER A 190 -52.15 -10.62 19.83
C SER A 190 -53.26 -9.84 19.12
N ILE A 191 -52.90 -8.93 18.20
CA ILE A 191 -53.86 -8.16 17.40
C ILE A 191 -54.60 -9.09 16.42
N GLU A 192 -53.89 -10.02 15.79
CA GLU A 192 -54.49 -11.02 14.91
C GLU A 192 -55.51 -11.87 15.67
N LYS A 193 -55.17 -12.30 16.89
CA LYS A 193 -56.09 -13.05 17.76
C LYS A 193 -57.32 -12.22 18.12
N ALA A 194 -57.14 -10.97 18.56
CA ALA A 194 -58.25 -10.07 18.85
C ALA A 194 -59.13 -9.86 17.61
N PHE A 195 -58.53 -9.65 16.44
CA PHE A 195 -59.26 -9.50 15.19
C PHE A 195 -60.09 -10.74 14.85
N LYS A 196 -59.52 -11.94 15.00
CA LYS A 196 -60.25 -13.21 14.84
C LYS A 196 -61.44 -13.33 15.80
N GLU A 197 -61.32 -12.85 17.04
CA GLU A 197 -62.39 -12.84 18.03
C GLU A 197 -63.46 -11.78 17.72
N PHE A 198 -63.08 -10.62 17.17
CA PHE A 198 -64.01 -9.52 16.84
C PHE A 198 -64.80 -9.75 15.53
N LEU A 199 -64.23 -10.47 14.55
CA LEU A 199 -64.86 -10.69 13.24
C LEU A 199 -66.27 -11.33 13.32
N PRO A 200 -66.52 -12.39 14.13
CA PRO A 200 -67.86 -12.95 14.31
C PRO A 200 -68.85 -11.93 14.86
N THR A 201 -68.48 -11.20 15.93
CA THR A 201 -69.33 -10.18 16.54
C THR A 201 -69.69 -9.06 15.56
N LEU A 202 -68.72 -8.61 14.75
CA LEU A 202 -68.99 -7.62 13.71
C LEU A 202 -69.96 -8.16 12.65
N THR A 203 -69.78 -9.41 12.24
CA THR A 203 -70.66 -10.08 11.25
C THR A 203 -72.08 -10.19 11.77
N ASP A 204 -72.26 -10.57 13.04
CA ASP A 204 -73.57 -10.66 13.69
C ASP A 204 -74.22 -9.28 13.87
N ASN A 205 -73.44 -8.26 14.21
CA ASN A 205 -73.92 -6.88 14.30
C ASN A 205 -74.38 -6.33 12.94
N VAL A 206 -73.64 -6.60 11.85
CA VAL A 206 -74.04 -6.19 10.50
C VAL A 206 -75.30 -6.95 10.06
N ARG A 207 -75.42 -8.25 10.36
CA ARG A 207 -76.64 -9.04 10.08
C ARG A 207 -77.85 -8.50 10.82
N THR A 208 -77.73 -8.23 12.12
CA THR A 208 -78.82 -7.69 12.94
C THR A 208 -79.26 -6.30 12.46
N LEU A 209 -78.32 -5.40 12.15
CA LEU A 209 -78.61 -4.11 11.52
C LEU A 209 -79.35 -4.29 10.18
N SER A 210 -78.90 -5.21 9.34
CA SER A 210 -79.56 -5.51 8.06
C SER A 210 -81.00 -6.01 8.28
N THR A 211 -81.25 -6.84 9.29
CA THR A 211 -82.60 -7.28 9.66
C THR A 211 -83.46 -6.15 10.20
N ILE A 212 -82.92 -5.28 11.05
CA ILE A 212 -83.64 -4.11 11.60
C ILE A 212 -84.04 -3.16 10.46
N VAL A 213 -83.10 -2.82 9.57
CA VAL A 213 -83.37 -1.94 8.42
C VAL A 213 -84.44 -2.53 7.50
N LYS A 214 -84.43 -3.85 7.27
CA LYS A 214 -85.49 -4.53 6.49
C LYS A 214 -86.86 -4.39 7.16
N LYS A 215 -86.95 -4.68 8.46
CA LYS A 215 -88.21 -4.55 9.22
C LYS A 215 -88.75 -3.11 9.21
N LEU A 216 -87.85 -2.13 9.38
CA LEU A 216 -88.22 -0.72 9.40
C LEU A 216 -88.76 -0.25 8.05
N LYS A 217 -88.17 -0.75 6.96
CA LYS A 217 -88.65 -0.50 5.58
C LYS A 217 -90.00 -1.16 5.31
N GLU A 218 -90.25 -2.34 5.86
CA GLU A 218 -91.55 -3.03 5.77
C GLU A 218 -92.65 -2.27 6.52
N GLU A 219 -92.38 -1.83 7.76
CA GLU A 219 -93.32 -0.99 8.54
C GLU A 219 -93.63 0.35 7.86
N GLU A 220 -92.60 1.03 7.32
CA GLU A 220 -92.80 2.29 6.58
C GLU A 220 -93.67 2.11 5.34
N SER A 221 -93.54 0.97 4.65
CA SER A 221 -94.40 0.65 3.49
C SER A 221 -95.82 0.20 3.86
N ALA A 222 -96.06 -0.17 5.13
CA ALA A 222 -97.34 -0.66 5.62
C ALA A 222 -98.21 0.44 6.29
N LEU A 223 -97.63 1.61 6.56
CA LEU A 223 -98.36 2.79 7.02
C LEU A 223 -98.91 3.56 5.80
N PRO A 224 -100.26 3.66 5.65
CA PRO A 224 -100.92 4.31 4.51
C PRO A 224 -100.81 5.83 4.52
#